data_AF-A0A9P7JYP8-F1
#
_entry.id   AF-A0A9P7JYP8-F1
#
_cell.length_a   1.000
_cell.length_b   1.000
_cell.length_c   1.000
_cell.angle_alpha   90.00
_cell.angle_beta   90.00
_cell.angle_gamma   90.00
#
_symmetry.space_group_name_H-M   'P 1'
#
loop_
_entity.id
_entity.type
_entity.pdbx_description
1 polymer ?
#
loop_
_entity_poly.entity_id
_entity_poly.type
_entity_poly.pdbx_seq_one_letter_code
_entity_poly.pdbx_strand_id
1 'polypeptide(L)'
;MANSTNVGNKKALLIAVRSVNKKGFLPLQHAHEDAESLKCLLIDKFDYPEENVVLMKHDAEHPKHLWPSRDNILEQITKMVANATSNDQFFFYYSGHGNQVTCKHHTETDGKDEVIYAYTGHYIVDNKLRKVLVEPLPRGSKLFALWDSCHSETILDLEHYKCNKLLSGDVRTRRKSLTGRFLLGMLSFCVRLSYIDIGTRFRVKTKDTSRQPTTSIAWSCGKSIADVKQHPYATSISQQLASSHVF
;
A
#
# COMPACT_ATOMS: atom_id res chain seq x y z
N MET A 1 -25.04 24.02 12.11
CA MET A 1 -23.57 24.11 11.95
C MET A 1 -23.02 22.69 12.05
N ALA A 2 -22.80 22.03 10.91
CA ALA A 2 -22.18 20.69 10.90
C ALA A 2 -20.66 20.90 10.97
N ASN A 3 -20.09 20.76 12.17
CA ASN A 3 -18.65 20.86 12.38
C ASN A 3 -18.13 19.49 12.86
N SER A 4 -16.93 19.15 12.40
CA SER A 4 -16.20 17.87 12.53
C SER A 4 -16.58 16.80 11.48
N THR A 5 -16.08 16.98 10.26
CA THR A 5 -15.58 15.80 9.55
C THR A 5 -14.51 15.19 10.44
N ASN A 6 -14.74 13.97 10.94
CA ASN A 6 -13.78 13.22 11.72
C ASN A 6 -12.62 12.80 10.79
N VAL A 7 -11.71 13.75 10.53
CA VAL A 7 -10.51 13.54 9.74
C VAL A 7 -9.52 12.86 10.67
N GLY A 8 -9.32 11.55 10.50
CA GLY A 8 -8.33 10.80 11.26
C GLY A 8 -6.91 11.30 11.00
N ASN A 9 -6.00 10.97 11.91
CA ASN A 9 -4.61 11.40 11.86
C ASN A 9 -3.87 10.73 10.70
N LYS A 10 -2.97 11.47 10.05
CA LYS A 10 -2.06 10.94 9.03
C LYS A 10 -0.67 10.79 9.64
N LYS A 11 -0.12 9.58 9.63
CA LYS A 11 1.22 9.26 10.13
C LYS A 11 2.02 8.49 9.09
N ALA A 12 3.30 8.81 8.95
CA ALA A 12 4.17 8.12 8.00
C ALA A 12 5.50 7.70 8.63
N LEU A 13 5.99 6.54 8.22
CA LEU A 13 7.32 6.03 8.55
C LEU A 13 8.01 5.60 7.26
N LEU A 14 9.10 6.27 6.93
CA LEU A 14 9.93 6.01 5.77
C LEU A 14 11.27 5.46 6.22
N ILE A 15 11.61 4.26 5.78
CA ILE A 15 12.83 3.55 6.20
C ILE A 15 13.68 3.31 4.96
N ALA A 16 14.88 3.89 4.95
CA ALA A 16 15.81 3.79 3.85
C ALA A 16 17.13 3.17 4.32
N VAL A 17 17.48 2.01 3.75
CA VAL A 17 18.69 1.26 4.06
C VAL A 17 19.58 1.20 2.82
N ARG A 18 20.40 2.23 2.62
CA ARG A 18 21.39 2.29 1.53
C ARG A 18 22.43 1.19 1.62
N SER A 19 22.92 0.89 2.82
CA SER A 19 24.01 -0.06 3.04
C SER A 19 23.72 -0.97 4.23
N VAL A 20 24.22 -2.20 4.14
CA VAL A 20 24.10 -3.22 5.19
C VAL A 20 25.50 -3.58 5.65
N ASN A 21 25.75 -3.51 6.95
CA ASN A 21 27.03 -3.86 7.60
C ASN A 21 27.21 -5.39 7.67
N LYS A 22 27.21 -6.03 6.51
CA LYS A 22 27.41 -7.46 6.33
C LYS A 22 28.00 -7.71 4.94
N LYS A 23 28.94 -8.66 4.84
CA LYS A 23 29.52 -9.05 3.56
C LYS A 23 28.43 -9.58 2.62
N GLY A 24 28.58 -9.31 1.33
CA GLY A 24 27.67 -9.79 0.28
C GLY A 24 26.54 -8.84 -0.10
N PHE A 25 26.40 -7.70 0.58
CA PHE A 25 25.41 -6.67 0.23
C PHE A 25 26.08 -5.50 -0.50
N LEU A 26 25.61 -5.20 -1.70
CA LEU A 26 26.02 -4.01 -2.44
C LEU A 26 25.20 -2.79 -1.98
N PRO A 27 25.79 -1.59 -1.91
CA PRO A 27 25.05 -0.37 -1.60
C PRO A 27 23.95 -0.07 -2.64
N LEU A 28 22.80 0.39 -2.16
CA LEU A 28 21.66 0.86 -2.95
C LEU A 28 21.73 2.38 -3.08
N GLN A 29 22.19 2.87 -4.23
CA GLN A 29 22.62 4.26 -4.38
C GLN A 29 21.53 5.30 -4.07
N HIS A 30 20.27 5.00 -4.42
CA HIS A 30 19.17 5.98 -4.38
C HIS A 30 18.20 5.82 -3.22
N ALA A 31 18.37 4.81 -2.36
CA ALA A 31 17.40 4.49 -1.32
C ALA A 31 17.09 5.67 -0.38
N HIS A 32 18.08 6.51 -0.05
CA HIS A 32 17.86 7.69 0.79
C HIS A 32 17.15 8.81 0.02
N GLU A 33 17.60 9.10 -1.20
CA GLU A 33 17.04 10.15 -2.07
C GLU A 33 15.57 9.88 -2.42
N ASP A 34 15.22 8.61 -2.66
CA ASP A 34 13.86 8.17 -2.93
C ASP A 34 12.96 8.39 -1.71
N ALA A 35 13.46 8.07 -0.51
CA ALA A 35 12.73 8.28 0.75
C ALA A 35 12.55 9.77 1.08
N GLU A 36 13.57 10.60 0.82
CA GLU A 36 13.49 12.05 1.00
C GLU A 36 12.47 12.67 0.05
N SER A 37 12.51 12.28 -1.23
CA SER A 37 11.54 12.73 -2.24
C SER A 37 10.12 12.34 -1.86
N LEU A 38 9.93 11.12 -1.35
CA LEU A 38 8.63 10.64 -0.89
C LEU A 38 8.16 11.37 0.37
N LYS A 39 9.06 11.70 1.31
CA LYS A 39 8.73 12.55 2.47
C LYS A 39 8.17 13.90 2.00
N CYS A 40 8.86 14.58 1.08
CA CYS A 40 8.40 15.87 0.54
C CYS A 40 7.02 15.72 -0.13
N LEU A 41 6.83 14.68 -0.94
CA LEU A 41 5.56 14.42 -1.60
C LEU A 41 4.39 14.22 -0.60
N LEU A 42 4.62 13.46 0.47
CA LEU A 42 3.61 13.21 1.51
C LEU A 42 3.18 14.50 2.21
N ILE A 43 4.14 15.37 2.50
CA ILE A 43 3.90 16.66 3.15
C ILE A 43 3.20 17.62 2.18
N ASP A 44 3.77 17.82 0.99
CA ASP A 44 3.38 18.89 0.06
C ASP A 44 2.08 18.61 -0.71
N LYS A 45 1.75 17.33 -0.94
CA LYS A 45 0.64 16.92 -1.81
C LYS A 45 -0.40 16.05 -1.14
N PHE A 46 -0.04 15.33 -0.09
CA PHE A 46 -0.95 14.42 0.61
C PHE A 46 -1.31 14.90 2.01
N ASP A 47 -0.92 16.13 2.38
CA ASP A 47 -1.25 16.80 3.64
C ASP A 47 -0.88 15.96 4.88
N TYR A 48 0.26 15.27 4.85
CA TYR A 48 0.81 14.65 6.06
C TYR A 48 1.49 15.74 6.89
N PRO A 49 1.11 15.92 8.18
CA PRO A 49 1.82 16.85 9.07
C PRO A 49 3.28 16.44 9.20
N GLU A 50 4.22 17.36 9.05
CA GLU A 50 5.65 17.05 9.05
C GLU A 50 6.09 16.36 10.35
N GLU A 51 5.54 16.77 11.49
CA GLU A 51 5.79 16.17 12.80
C GLU A 51 5.36 14.70 12.90
N ASN A 52 4.47 14.26 12.01
CA ASN A 52 3.98 12.89 11.93
C ASN A 52 4.66 12.07 10.82
N VAL A 53 5.66 12.63 10.14
CA VAL A 53 6.43 11.95 9.07
C VAL A 53 7.86 11.68 9.56
N VAL A 54 8.12 10.43 9.93
CA VAL A 54 9.44 9.99 10.40
C VAL A 54 10.25 9.42 9.24
N LEU A 55 11.45 9.96 9.02
CA LEU A 55 12.44 9.43 8.07
C LEU A 55 13.58 8.75 8.84
N MET A 56 13.81 7.47 8.56
CA MET A 56 14.93 6.70 9.05
C MET A 56 15.94 6.47 7.93
N LYS A 57 17.16 6.98 8.10
CA LYS A 57 18.30 6.73 7.22
C LYS A 57 19.59 6.67 8.03
N HIS A 58 20.56 5.87 7.58
CA HIS A 58 21.90 5.86 8.18
C HIS A 58 22.74 6.89 7.44
N ASP A 59 23.04 8.01 8.10
CA ASP A 59 23.84 9.10 7.56
C ASP A 59 24.52 9.85 8.72
N ALA A 60 25.70 10.43 8.48
CA ALA A 60 26.51 11.07 9.51
C ALA A 60 25.77 12.26 10.17
N GLU A 61 24.95 12.96 9.39
CA GLU A 61 24.17 14.12 9.82
C GLU A 61 22.80 13.73 10.42
N HIS A 62 22.37 12.48 10.26
CA HIS A 62 21.06 12.02 10.73
C HIS A 62 21.12 11.52 12.17
N PRO A 63 20.12 11.80 13.03
CA PRO A 63 20.12 11.36 14.42
C PRO A 63 20.25 9.83 14.55
N LYS A 64 21.14 9.37 15.43
CA LYS A 64 21.43 7.93 15.62
C LYS A 64 20.20 7.10 16.00
N HIS A 65 19.24 7.68 16.71
CA HIS A 65 17.99 7.00 17.07
C HIS A 65 17.04 6.78 15.86
N LEU A 66 17.33 7.42 14.73
CA LEU A 66 16.65 7.23 13.44
C LEU A 66 17.50 6.43 12.44
N TRP A 67 18.67 5.94 12.84
CA TRP A 67 19.40 4.99 12.00
C TRP A 67 18.63 3.66 11.99
N PRO A 68 18.46 3.01 10.82
CA PRO A 68 17.58 1.85 10.67
C PRO A 68 18.20 0.54 11.19
N SER A 69 18.55 0.52 12.48
CA SER A 69 18.89 -0.70 13.20
C SER A 69 17.62 -1.53 13.39
N ARG A 70 17.77 -2.84 13.62
CA ARG A 70 16.61 -3.71 13.86
C ARG A 70 15.72 -3.18 14.98
N ASP A 71 16.31 -2.74 16.08
CA ASP A 71 15.57 -2.30 17.26
C ASP A 71 14.92 -0.94 17.04
N ASN A 72 15.62 0.00 16.40
CA ASN A 72 15.06 1.30 16.05
C ASN A 72 13.89 1.17 15.06
N ILE A 73 13.99 0.27 14.06
CA ILE A 73 12.89 0.02 13.11
C ILE A 73 11.64 -0.45 13.86
N LEU A 74 11.78 -1.45 14.73
CA LEU A 74 10.66 -1.99 15.50
C LEU A 74 10.07 -0.95 16.48
N GLU A 75 10.92 -0.12 17.08
CA GLU A 75 10.49 0.97 17.95
C GLU A 75 9.68 2.01 17.17
N GLN A 76 10.17 2.45 16.01
CA GLN A 76 9.48 3.45 15.19
C GLN A 76 8.17 2.93 14.61
N ILE A 77 8.10 1.64 14.22
CA ILE A 77 6.83 1.01 13.84
C ILE A 77 5.84 1.08 15.00
N THR A 78 6.27 0.68 16.21
CA THR A 78 5.43 0.69 17.41
C THR A 78 4.94 2.10 17.72
N LYS A 79 5.80 3.12 17.60
CA LYS A 79 5.44 4.53 17.78
C LYS A 79 4.44 5.02 16.73
N MET A 80 4.64 4.64 15.46
CA MET A 80 3.76 5.03 14.37
C MET A 80 2.33 4.53 14.63
N VAL A 81 2.17 3.25 14.97
CA VAL A 81 0.84 2.63 15.19
C VAL A 81 0.27 2.87 16.59
N ALA A 82 1.02 3.49 17.49
CA ALA A 82 0.56 3.79 18.84
C ALA A 82 -0.65 4.73 18.83
N ASN A 83 -1.62 4.43 19.71
CA ASN A 83 -2.87 5.17 19.86
C ASN A 83 -3.64 5.34 18.55
N ALA A 84 -3.51 4.38 17.61
CA ALA A 84 -4.27 4.38 16.38
C ALA A 84 -5.77 4.32 16.68
N THR A 85 -6.55 5.10 15.93
CA THR A 85 -8.00 5.17 15.99
C THR A 85 -8.63 4.88 14.63
N SER A 86 -9.94 4.63 14.61
CA SER A 86 -10.67 4.51 13.35
C SER A 86 -10.54 5.80 12.53
N ASN A 87 -10.46 5.67 11.20
CA ASN A 87 -10.20 6.75 10.23
C ASN A 87 -8.76 7.27 10.15
N ASP A 88 -7.85 6.86 11.04
CA ASP A 88 -6.42 7.18 10.88
C ASP A 88 -5.86 6.56 9.59
N GLN A 89 -4.89 7.25 9.00
CA GLN A 89 -4.19 6.84 7.78
C GLN A 89 -2.69 6.72 8.05
N PHE A 90 -2.15 5.56 7.73
CA PHE A 90 -0.76 5.21 7.93
C PHE A 90 -0.08 5.03 6.57
N PHE A 91 1.11 5.60 6.42
CA PHE A 91 1.96 5.38 5.27
C PHE A 91 3.28 4.77 5.71
N PHE A 92 3.55 3.55 5.28
CA PHE A 92 4.79 2.83 5.59
C PHE A 92 5.59 2.67 4.30
N TYR A 93 6.85 3.09 4.31
CA TYR A 93 7.77 2.90 3.20
C TYR A 93 9.04 2.21 3.67
N TYR A 94 9.47 1.19 2.94
CA TYR A 94 10.76 0.56 3.13
C TYR A 94 11.49 0.50 1.79
N SER A 95 12.71 1.03 1.73
CA SER A 95 13.66 0.82 0.64
C SER A 95 14.94 0.21 1.19
N GLY A 96 15.32 -0.94 0.64
CA GLY A 96 16.45 -1.69 1.17
C GLY A 96 16.56 -3.11 0.60
N HIS A 97 17.49 -3.87 1.16
CA HIS A 97 17.65 -5.27 0.79
C HIS A 97 16.56 -6.13 1.42
N GLY A 98 15.96 -7.00 0.60
CA GLY A 98 15.08 -8.08 1.03
C GLY A 98 15.60 -9.43 0.57
N ASN A 99 15.22 -10.50 1.27
CA ASN A 99 15.61 -11.87 0.94
C ASN A 99 14.61 -12.88 1.54
N GLN A 100 14.76 -14.14 1.17
CA GLN A 100 14.00 -15.26 1.73
C GLN A 100 14.86 -16.07 2.71
N VAL A 101 14.28 -16.47 3.84
CA VAL A 101 14.87 -17.41 4.80
C VAL A 101 13.99 -18.65 4.92
N THR A 102 14.54 -19.78 5.36
CA THR A 102 13.72 -20.98 5.57
C THR A 102 12.68 -20.74 6.66
N CYS A 103 11.40 -20.97 6.34
CA CYS A 103 10.29 -20.81 7.27
C CYS A 103 10.42 -21.84 8.39
N LYS A 104 10.41 -21.37 9.65
CA LYS A 104 10.44 -22.28 10.82
C LYS A 104 9.05 -22.74 11.25
N HIS A 105 8.01 -22.00 10.85
CA HIS A 105 6.65 -22.19 11.32
C HIS A 105 5.74 -22.91 10.33
N HIS A 106 6.25 -23.22 9.12
CA HIS A 106 5.51 -23.85 8.02
C HIS A 106 4.19 -23.13 7.68
N THR A 107 4.14 -21.82 7.88
CA THR A 107 2.97 -20.97 7.60
C THR A 107 2.86 -20.59 6.12
N GLU A 108 3.99 -20.60 5.42
CA GLU A 108 4.09 -20.25 4.01
C GLU A 108 4.01 -21.47 3.08
N THR A 109 3.33 -21.31 1.94
CA THR A 109 3.10 -22.41 0.97
C THR A 109 4.37 -22.90 0.27
N ASP A 110 5.42 -22.08 0.20
CA ASP A 110 6.72 -22.45 -0.37
C ASP A 110 7.78 -22.80 0.71
N GLY A 111 7.40 -22.71 1.99
CA GLY A 111 8.27 -22.99 3.12
C GLY A 111 9.37 -21.95 3.36
N LYS A 112 9.21 -20.71 2.88
CA LYS A 112 10.17 -19.61 3.10
C LYS A 112 9.46 -18.44 3.77
N ASP A 113 10.17 -17.70 4.62
CA ASP A 113 9.69 -16.41 5.14
C ASP A 113 10.47 -15.29 4.43
N GLU A 114 9.79 -14.20 4.10
CA GLU A 114 10.39 -12.99 3.57
C GLU A 114 11.00 -12.13 4.69
N VAL A 115 12.14 -11.51 4.40
CA VAL A 115 12.86 -10.68 5.37
C VAL A 115 13.31 -9.36 4.77
N ILE A 116 13.29 -8.32 5.60
CA ILE A 116 13.96 -7.03 5.33
C ILE A 116 15.25 -6.92 6.14
N TYR A 117 16.27 -6.26 5.59
CA TYR A 117 17.53 -6.02 6.29
C TYR A 117 17.59 -4.63 6.94
N ALA A 118 18.10 -4.60 8.17
CA ALA A 118 18.55 -3.40 8.86
C ALA A 118 19.99 -3.06 8.47
N TYR A 119 20.42 -1.80 8.64
CA TYR A 119 21.79 -1.40 8.29
C TYR A 119 22.85 -2.15 9.10
N THR A 120 22.51 -2.66 10.29
CA THR A 120 23.43 -3.40 11.16
C THR A 120 23.71 -4.82 10.69
N GLY A 121 23.07 -5.30 9.62
CA GLY A 121 23.22 -6.67 9.12
C GLY A 121 22.23 -7.69 9.70
N HIS A 122 21.42 -7.28 10.68
CA HIS A 122 20.29 -8.04 11.18
C HIS A 122 19.09 -7.92 10.25
N TYR A 123 18.21 -8.91 10.25
CA TYR A 123 16.97 -8.91 9.46
C TYR A 123 15.72 -8.97 10.35
N ILE A 124 14.59 -8.59 9.77
CA ILE A 124 13.26 -8.69 10.38
C ILE A 124 12.39 -9.56 9.45
N VAL A 125 11.78 -10.59 10.04
CA VAL A 125 10.91 -11.55 9.36
C VAL A 125 9.49 -10.98 9.20
N ASP A 126 8.84 -11.26 8.08
CA ASP A 126 7.45 -10.89 7.74
C ASP A 126 6.43 -11.07 8.88
N ASN A 127 6.40 -12.23 9.54
CA ASN A 127 5.51 -12.56 10.63
C ASN A 127 5.66 -11.55 11.78
N LYS A 128 6.90 -11.14 12.04
CA LYS A 128 7.19 -10.11 13.05
C LYS A 128 6.71 -8.74 12.57
N LEU A 129 6.93 -8.40 11.30
CA LEU A 129 6.44 -7.14 10.69
C LEU A 129 4.92 -7.04 10.78
N ARG A 130 4.19 -8.07 10.32
CA ARG A 130 2.73 -8.14 10.42
C ARG A 130 2.25 -7.93 11.86
N LYS A 131 2.88 -8.62 12.81
CA LYS A 131 2.53 -8.50 14.24
C LYS A 131 2.69 -7.10 14.80
N VAL A 132 3.71 -6.35 14.39
CA VAL A 132 3.95 -5.00 14.94
C VAL A 132 3.30 -3.89 14.12
N LEU A 133 3.10 -4.08 12.82
CA LEU A 133 2.62 -3.05 11.90
C LEU A 133 1.11 -3.17 11.60
N VAL A 134 0.58 -4.39 11.50
CA VAL A 134 -0.78 -4.63 11.01
C VAL A 134 -1.73 -4.99 12.15
N GLU A 135 -1.37 -5.96 12.99
CA GLU A 135 -2.25 -6.43 14.08
C GLU A 135 -2.71 -5.34 15.06
N PRO A 136 -1.89 -4.32 15.41
CA PRO A 136 -2.30 -3.28 16.36
C PRO A 136 -3.31 -2.28 15.79
N LEU A 137 -3.51 -2.22 14.47
CA LEU A 137 -4.30 -1.19 13.84
C LEU A 137 -5.82 -1.46 14.01
N PRO A 138 -6.60 -0.47 14.47
CA PRO A 138 -8.03 -0.65 14.72
C PRO A 138 -8.81 -0.71 13.42
N ARG A 139 -10.02 -1.27 13.50
CA ARG A 139 -10.92 -1.31 12.37
C ARG A 139 -11.29 0.08 11.89
N GLY A 140 -11.36 0.24 10.57
CA GLY A 140 -11.64 1.51 9.90
C GLY A 140 -10.43 2.44 9.76
N SER A 141 -9.25 2.04 10.22
CA SER A 141 -7.99 2.71 9.81
C SER A 141 -7.49 2.17 8.47
N LYS A 142 -6.61 2.94 7.82
CA LYS A 142 -6.03 2.60 6.52
C LYS A 142 -4.52 2.55 6.60
N LEU A 143 -3.90 1.50 6.06
CA LEU A 143 -2.45 1.39 5.93
C LEU A 143 -2.07 1.26 4.46
N PHE A 144 -1.25 2.19 3.98
CA PHE A 144 -0.57 2.14 2.70
C PHE A 144 0.88 1.72 2.97
N ALA A 145 1.28 0.53 2.53
CA ALA A 145 2.64 0.02 2.72
C ALA A 145 3.32 -0.15 1.36
N LEU A 146 4.36 0.65 1.10
CA LEU A 146 5.16 0.63 -0.12
C LEU A 146 6.51 -0.03 0.18
N TRP A 147 6.81 -1.10 -0.56
CA TRP A 147 8.04 -1.88 -0.40
C TRP A 147 8.86 -1.75 -1.67
N ASP A 148 10.07 -1.23 -1.52
CA ASP A 148 11.08 -1.14 -2.56
C ASP A 148 12.25 -2.06 -2.19
N SER A 149 12.01 -3.36 -2.35
CA SER A 149 12.95 -4.42 -1.99
C SER A 149 12.65 -5.68 -2.79
N CYS A 150 13.70 -6.45 -3.07
CA CYS A 150 13.58 -7.77 -3.68
C CYS A 150 12.84 -8.72 -2.72
N HIS A 151 12.02 -9.62 -3.27
CA HIS A 151 11.29 -10.64 -2.51
C HIS A 151 10.28 -10.04 -1.50
N SER A 152 9.40 -9.16 -1.99
CA SER A 152 8.38 -8.48 -1.17
C SER A 152 6.95 -8.97 -1.42
N GLU A 153 6.77 -10.14 -2.06
CA GLU A 153 5.44 -10.63 -2.46
C GLU A 153 4.54 -11.00 -1.28
N THR A 154 5.09 -11.64 -0.25
CA THR A 154 4.38 -12.09 0.97
C THR A 154 4.82 -11.36 2.24
N ILE A 155 5.60 -10.28 2.15
CA ILE A 155 6.26 -9.56 3.28
C ILE A 155 5.36 -9.12 4.45
N LEU A 156 4.03 -9.13 4.28
CA LEU A 156 3.04 -8.78 5.32
C LEU A 156 2.02 -9.90 5.61
N ASP A 157 2.17 -11.10 5.05
CA ASP A 157 1.25 -12.24 5.23
C ASP A 157 -0.24 -11.88 5.05
N LEU A 158 -0.54 -11.01 4.08
CA LEU A 158 -1.90 -10.54 3.85
C LEU A 158 -2.72 -11.60 3.10
N GLU A 159 -3.93 -11.90 3.60
CA GLU A 159 -4.83 -12.90 3.00
C GLU A 159 -5.11 -12.65 1.51
N HIS A 160 -5.07 -11.39 1.05
CA HIS A 160 -5.36 -10.97 -0.31
C HIS A 160 -4.11 -10.58 -1.14
N TYR A 161 -2.96 -11.23 -0.93
CA TYR A 161 -1.73 -10.92 -1.69
C TYR A 161 -1.82 -11.20 -3.21
N LYS A 162 -2.73 -12.10 -3.63
CA LYS A 162 -2.95 -12.49 -5.04
C LYS A 162 -3.88 -11.55 -5.81
N CYS A 163 -4.62 -10.66 -5.13
CA CYS A 163 -5.62 -9.81 -5.80
C CYS A 163 -5.02 -8.75 -6.72
N ASN A 164 -3.73 -8.44 -6.57
CA ASN A 164 -2.98 -7.53 -7.45
C ASN A 164 -2.16 -8.28 -8.52
N LYS A 165 -2.36 -9.60 -8.68
CA LYS A 165 -1.79 -10.32 -9.82
C LYS A 165 -2.59 -9.89 -11.06
N LEU A 166 -2.12 -8.86 -11.75
CA LEU A 166 -2.49 -8.69 -13.16
C LEU A 166 -2.23 -10.05 -13.79
N LEU A 167 -3.29 -10.72 -14.23
CA LEU A 167 -3.14 -11.93 -15.02
C LEU A 167 -2.21 -11.53 -16.17
N SER A 168 -0.99 -12.01 -16.13
CA SER A 168 -0.05 -11.94 -17.24
C SER A 168 -0.61 -12.83 -18.33
N GLY A 169 -1.68 -12.36 -18.98
CA GLY A 169 -2.07 -12.81 -20.29
C GLY A 169 -0.87 -12.56 -21.18
N ASP A 170 -0.42 -13.62 -21.83
CA ASP A 170 0.67 -13.64 -22.78
C ASP A 170 0.45 -12.57 -23.88
N VAL A 171 0.91 -11.34 -23.64
CA VAL A 171 1.02 -10.33 -24.68
C VAL A 171 2.24 -10.71 -25.49
N ARG A 172 2.01 -11.57 -26.50
CA ARG A 172 2.94 -11.80 -27.60
C ARG A 172 3.22 -10.49 -28.31
N THR A 173 4.18 -9.73 -27.79
CA THR A 173 4.74 -8.58 -28.48
C THR A 173 5.56 -9.10 -29.66
N ARG A 174 5.03 -8.94 -30.88
CA ARG A 174 5.80 -9.14 -32.11
C ARG A 174 6.96 -8.14 -32.10
N ARG A 175 8.16 -8.60 -31.72
CA ARG A 175 9.42 -7.88 -31.96
C ARG A 175 9.63 -7.77 -33.47
N LYS A 176 9.47 -6.57 -34.02
CA LYS A 176 10.18 -6.22 -35.26
C LYS A 176 11.63 -5.96 -34.87
N SER A 177 12.51 -6.80 -35.39
CA SER A 177 13.96 -6.68 -35.32
C SER A 177 14.40 -5.32 -35.84
N LEU A 178 15.08 -4.54 -35.00
CA LEU A 178 16.01 -3.52 -35.43
C LEU A 178 17.26 -3.65 -34.56
N THR A 179 18.35 -3.93 -35.23
CA THR A 179 19.70 -4.13 -34.75
C THR A 179 20.16 -2.96 -33.89
N GLY A 180 20.45 -3.24 -32.62
CA GLY A 180 21.09 -2.31 -31.70
C GLY A 180 21.51 -3.06 -30.44
N ARG A 181 22.78 -3.47 -30.38
CA ARG A 181 23.41 -3.95 -29.14
C ARG A 181 23.34 -2.80 -28.12
N PHE A 182 22.40 -2.89 -27.19
CA PHE A 182 22.46 -2.16 -25.92
C PHE A 182 22.38 -3.21 -24.82
N LEU A 183 23.46 -3.33 -24.04
CA LEU A 183 23.45 -4.04 -22.77
C LEU A 183 22.44 -3.33 -21.87
N LEU A 184 21.21 -3.86 -21.78
CA LEU A 184 20.34 -3.56 -20.65
C LEU A 184 20.61 -4.64 -19.58
N GLY A 185 21.47 -4.28 -18.63
CA GLY A 185 21.64 -5.04 -17.41
C GLY A 185 20.32 -5.11 -16.65
N MET A 186 20.04 -6.30 -16.10
CA MET A 186 18.88 -6.60 -15.28
C MET A 186 18.89 -5.75 -14.00
N LEU A 187 18.16 -4.64 -13.98
CA LEU A 187 17.63 -4.06 -12.75
C LEU A 187 16.12 -4.27 -12.78
N SER A 188 15.66 -5.37 -12.18
CA SER A 188 14.25 -5.54 -11.85
C SER A 188 13.94 -4.59 -10.70
N PHE A 189 13.51 -3.37 -11.02
CA PHE A 189 12.96 -2.43 -10.04
C PHE A 189 11.71 -3.07 -9.42
N CYS A 190 11.84 -3.62 -8.21
CA CYS A 190 10.77 -4.33 -7.50
C CYS A 190 10.12 -3.39 -6.48
N VAL A 191 9.29 -2.48 -6.98
CA VAL A 191 8.44 -1.63 -6.15
C VAL A 191 7.06 -2.28 -6.05
N ARG A 192 6.59 -2.54 -4.82
CA ARG A 192 5.27 -3.11 -4.57
C ARG A 192 4.48 -2.28 -3.56
N LEU A 193 3.29 -1.86 -3.99
CA LEU A 193 2.32 -1.17 -3.13
C LEU A 193 1.33 -2.18 -2.57
N SER A 194 1.21 -2.19 -1.24
CA SER A 194 0.17 -2.91 -0.50
C SER A 194 -0.79 -1.89 0.11
N TYR A 195 -2.08 -2.08 -0.10
CA TYR A 195 -3.14 -1.28 0.52
C TYR A 195 -3.98 -2.18 1.42
N ILE A 196 -4.15 -1.78 2.68
CA ILE A 196 -4.95 -2.50 3.67
C ILE A 196 -6.01 -1.53 4.20
N ASP A 197 -7.27 -1.86 3.95
CA ASP A 197 -8.43 -1.24 4.59
C ASP A 197 -8.95 -2.18 5.68
N ILE A 198 -8.81 -1.78 6.95
CA ILE A 198 -9.06 -2.66 8.12
C ILE A 198 -10.56 -2.69 8.45
N GLY A 199 -11.44 -2.62 7.45
CA GLY A 199 -12.89 -2.45 7.65
C GLY A 199 -13.80 -3.33 6.81
N THR A 200 -13.37 -3.87 5.67
CA THR A 200 -14.28 -4.58 4.77
C THR A 200 -14.35 -6.08 5.08
N ARG A 201 -15.16 -6.44 6.08
CA ARG A 201 -15.79 -7.77 6.07
C ARG A 201 -16.68 -7.86 4.83
N PHE A 202 -16.19 -8.48 3.75
CA PHE A 202 -17.11 -9.07 2.78
C PHE A 202 -17.87 -10.17 3.52
N ARG A 203 -19.16 -9.92 3.76
CA ARG A 203 -20.09 -10.96 4.18
C ARG A 203 -20.14 -11.98 3.04
N VAL A 204 -19.37 -13.06 3.15
CA VAL A 204 -19.65 -14.28 2.40
C VAL A 204 -21.06 -14.68 2.84
N LYS A 205 -22.06 -14.42 1.98
CA LYS A 205 -23.33 -15.13 2.07
C LYS A 205 -22.97 -16.58 1.78
N THR A 206 -22.80 -17.38 2.82
CA THR A 206 -22.94 -18.83 2.70
C THR A 206 -24.31 -19.05 2.09
N LYS A 207 -24.36 -19.53 0.84
CA LYS A 207 -25.57 -20.09 0.28
C LYS A 207 -25.89 -21.29 1.16
N ASP A 208 -26.90 -21.15 2.00
CA ASP A 208 -27.56 -22.26 2.65
C ASP A 208 -28.14 -23.14 1.53
N THR A 209 -27.46 -24.24 1.25
CA THR A 209 -27.92 -25.30 0.35
C THR A 209 -28.92 -26.15 1.09
N SER A 210 -30.12 -25.61 1.33
CA SER A 210 -31.28 -26.40 1.76
C SER A 210 -32.60 -25.75 1.35
N ARG A 211 -32.91 -25.77 0.04
CA ARG A 211 -34.28 -25.91 -0.50
C ARG A 211 -34.27 -26.02 -2.03
N GLN A 212 -34.96 -27.05 -2.50
CA GLN A 212 -35.16 -27.48 -3.88
C GLN A 212 -36.19 -26.58 -4.63
N PRO A 213 -36.31 -26.73 -5.96
CA PRO A 213 -36.45 -25.63 -6.92
C PRO A 213 -37.89 -25.39 -7.36
N THR A 214 -38.21 -24.18 -7.81
CA THR A 214 -39.23 -23.97 -8.84
C THR A 214 -38.89 -22.78 -9.74
N THR A 215 -38.89 -23.07 -11.04
CA THR A 215 -39.26 -22.21 -12.17
C THR A 215 -38.39 -20.97 -12.48
N SER A 216 -37.41 -21.20 -13.36
CA SER A 216 -37.21 -20.51 -14.65
C SER A 216 -37.61 -19.03 -14.79
N ILE A 217 -36.66 -18.20 -15.23
CA ILE A 217 -36.64 -17.56 -16.56
C ILE A 217 -35.25 -16.90 -16.77
N ALA A 218 -34.75 -16.99 -18.00
CA ALA A 218 -33.51 -16.43 -18.55
C ALA A 218 -33.39 -14.90 -18.30
N TRP A 219 -32.24 -14.24 -18.44
CA TRP A 219 -31.64 -13.73 -19.68
C TRP A 219 -30.17 -13.33 -19.38
N SER A 220 -29.22 -13.88 -20.14
CA SER A 220 -28.50 -13.25 -21.26
C SER A 220 -27.43 -12.22 -20.88
N CYS A 221 -26.21 -12.61 -21.23
CA CYS A 221 -24.98 -11.84 -21.27
C CYS A 221 -25.01 -10.77 -22.38
N GLY A 222 -24.34 -9.64 -22.12
CA GLY A 222 -23.66 -8.83 -23.14
C GLY A 222 -24.33 -7.52 -23.53
N LYS A 223 -23.67 -6.39 -23.24
CA LYS A 223 -22.81 -5.66 -24.20
C LYS A 223 -22.27 -4.36 -23.59
N SER A 224 -21.15 -3.93 -24.17
CA SER A 224 -20.34 -2.76 -23.85
C SER A 224 -20.93 -1.43 -24.33
N ILE A 225 -20.44 -0.36 -23.70
CA ILE A 225 -20.04 0.98 -24.19
C ILE A 225 -20.66 1.53 -25.49
N ALA A 226 -21.11 2.79 -25.35
CA ALA A 226 -21.46 3.82 -26.34
C ALA A 226 -22.81 3.63 -27.06
N ASP A 227 -23.81 4.42 -26.66
CA ASP A 227 -24.31 5.50 -27.52
C ASP A 227 -25.45 6.33 -26.89
N VAL A 228 -25.35 7.64 -27.15
CA VAL A 228 -26.44 8.57 -27.52
C VAL A 228 -27.45 9.05 -26.45
N LYS A 229 -27.35 10.38 -26.24
CA LYS A 229 -28.32 11.34 -25.69
C LYS A 229 -29.76 11.14 -26.18
N GLN A 230 -30.75 11.30 -25.30
CA GLN A 230 -31.86 12.26 -25.40
C GLN A 230 -32.78 12.21 -24.16
N HIS A 231 -33.27 13.40 -23.77
CA HIS A 231 -34.24 13.81 -22.73
C HIS A 231 -35.58 13.02 -22.69
N PRO A 232 -36.59 13.29 -21.81
CA PRO A 232 -36.79 14.43 -20.88
C PRO A 232 -37.27 14.06 -19.46
N TYR A 233 -37.10 14.98 -18.48
CA TYR A 233 -38.16 15.45 -17.57
C TYR A 233 -37.55 16.55 -16.69
N ALA A 234 -37.72 17.78 -17.13
CA ALA A 234 -37.64 18.95 -16.28
C ALA A 234 -39.03 19.24 -15.69
N THR A 235 -39.03 20.00 -14.59
CA THR A 235 -40.07 20.91 -14.08
C THR A 235 -40.79 20.49 -12.80
N SER A 236 -40.27 20.97 -11.66
CA SER A 236 -40.90 21.97 -10.77
C SER A 236 -39.91 22.15 -9.59
N ILE A 237 -39.47 23.35 -9.23
CA ILE A 237 -40.19 24.30 -8.39
C ILE A 237 -39.66 25.71 -8.70
N SER A 238 -40.60 26.61 -8.95
CA SER A 238 -40.43 27.98 -9.41
C SER A 238 -39.99 28.93 -8.29
N GLN A 239 -39.23 29.95 -8.70
CA GLN A 239 -38.94 31.19 -8.01
C GLN A 239 -40.16 31.83 -7.31
N GLN A 240 -39.91 32.36 -6.11
CA GLN A 240 -40.64 33.48 -5.54
C GLN A 240 -39.66 34.64 -5.31
N LEU A 241 -40.19 35.86 -5.48
CA LEU A 241 -39.61 37.19 -5.19
C LEU A 241 -38.94 37.91 -6.37
N ALA A 242 -39.77 38.39 -7.29
CA ALA A 242 -39.59 39.72 -7.89
C ALA A 242 -40.93 40.22 -8.50
N SER A 243 -41.65 41.09 -7.80
CA SER A 243 -42.19 42.36 -8.32
C SER A 243 -43.42 42.84 -7.56
N SER A 244 -43.27 44.02 -6.97
CA SER A 244 -44.28 44.93 -6.43
C SER A 244 -43.46 46.16 -6.02
N HIS A 245 -43.57 47.36 -6.58
CA HIS A 245 -44.70 48.06 -7.18
C HIS A 245 -44.25 49.07 -8.24
N VAL A 246 -45.16 49.36 -9.17
CA VAL A 246 -45.28 50.64 -9.87
C VAL A 246 -46.25 51.50 -9.05
N PHE A 247 -45.77 52.63 -8.56
CA PHE A 247 -46.35 53.98 -8.70
C PHE A 247 -45.28 55.00 -8.32
#